data_AF-A0AAP2UI74-F1
#
_entry.id   AF-A0AAP2UI74-F1
#
_cell.length_a   1.000
_cell.length_b   1.000
_cell.length_c   1.000
_cell.angle_alpha   90.00
_cell.angle_beta   90.00
_cell.angle_gamma   90.00
#
_symmetry.space_group_name_H-M   'P 1'
#
loop_
_entity.id
_entity.type
_entity.pdbx_description
1 polymer ?
#
loop_
_entity_poly.entity_id
_entity_poly.type
_entity_poly.pdbx_seq_one_letter_code
_entity_poly.pdbx_strand_id
1 'polypeptide(L)'
;MELAEYIKNIRKENSLTQKEFSDKLGMSLSTIKKIETGETRELSNKLLKALGTFLNKPTAAIFAEYFFPYEEIVKEDSYDLDDFEFARRLFAKLLLDGHGVTSFLLNKDKFKEYNGFRYASCLMIEMYLKKAPTTNVIVARGSRYLRDELSYDNEEDVERVRNNIIFSVVSYPDRMNRLLVVFDATSEKEVQWYNALKNSKVFNLKTYIYVGLFDWKTCEMESSYRFFERRIGKKYKTQ
;
A
#
# COMPACT_ATOMS: atom_id res chain seq x y z
N MET A 1 -18.59 1.27 -9.11
CA MET A 1 -18.76 2.59 -9.76
C MET A 1 -18.12 2.59 -11.15
N GLU A 2 -18.78 3.12 -12.18
CA GLU A 2 -18.19 3.26 -13.53
C GLU A 2 -17.41 4.59 -13.71
N LEU A 3 -16.40 4.61 -14.59
CA LEU A 3 -15.60 5.81 -14.87
C LEU A 3 -16.46 7.01 -15.31
N ALA A 4 -17.46 6.76 -16.16
CA ALA A 4 -18.35 7.79 -16.66
C ALA A 4 -19.08 8.51 -15.53
N GLU A 5 -19.58 7.76 -14.55
CA GLU A 5 -20.28 8.28 -13.39
C GLU A 5 -19.33 9.04 -12.45
N TYR A 6 -18.16 8.46 -12.16
CA TYR A 6 -17.15 9.09 -11.32
C TYR A 6 -16.74 10.49 -11.82
N ILE A 7 -16.41 10.58 -13.11
CA ILE A 7 -15.96 11.83 -13.74
C ILE A 7 -17.10 12.85 -13.82
N LYS A 8 -18.32 12.39 -14.10
CA LYS A 8 -19.52 13.24 -14.14
C LYS A 8 -19.87 13.80 -12.76
N ASN A 9 -19.68 13.02 -11.69
CA ASN A 9 -19.93 13.46 -10.32
C ASN A 9 -18.95 14.56 -9.93
N ILE A 10 -17.64 14.36 -10.15
CA ILE A 10 -16.62 15.40 -9.91
C ILE A 10 -16.99 16.71 -10.61
N ARG A 11 -17.38 16.64 -11.89
CA ARG A 11 -17.77 17.83 -12.65
C ARG A 11 -18.98 18.54 -12.04
N LYS A 12 -20.02 17.78 -11.69
CA LYS A 12 -21.28 18.30 -11.16
C LYS A 12 -21.12 18.89 -9.76
N GLU A 13 -20.35 18.24 -8.89
CA GLU A 13 -20.03 18.75 -7.54
C GLU A 13 -19.32 20.11 -7.61
N ASN A 14 -18.52 20.33 -8.64
CA ASN A 14 -17.86 21.61 -8.92
C ASN A 14 -18.73 22.58 -9.75
N SER A 15 -19.99 22.25 -10.03
CA SER A 15 -20.93 23.08 -10.81
C SER A 15 -20.44 23.49 -12.20
N LEU A 16 -19.67 22.64 -12.89
CA LEU A 16 -19.09 22.96 -14.20
C LEU A 16 -19.88 22.37 -15.38
N THR A 17 -19.93 23.12 -16.48
CA THR A 17 -20.29 22.56 -17.78
C THR A 17 -19.19 21.64 -18.31
N GLN A 18 -19.52 20.76 -19.26
CA GLN A 18 -18.50 19.88 -19.89
C GLN A 18 -17.38 20.69 -20.56
N LYS A 19 -17.69 21.89 -21.08
CA LYS A 19 -16.71 22.76 -21.71
C LYS A 19 -15.75 23.35 -20.69
N GLU A 20 -16.28 23.97 -19.63
CA GLU A 20 -15.45 24.52 -18.55
C GLU A 20 -14.60 23.44 -17.88
N PHE A 21 -15.17 22.26 -17.66
CA PHE A 21 -14.42 21.13 -17.09
C PHE A 21 -13.30 20.65 -18.02
N SER A 22 -13.56 20.59 -19.33
CA SER A 22 -12.52 20.26 -20.30
C SER A 22 -11.38 21.28 -20.31
N ASP A 23 -11.71 22.57 -20.19
CA ASP A 23 -10.74 23.65 -20.16
C ASP A 23 -9.91 23.61 -18.86
N LYS A 24 -10.54 23.36 -17.72
CA LYS A 24 -9.86 23.19 -16.42
C LYS A 24 -8.92 21.98 -16.39
N LEU A 25 -9.31 20.88 -17.03
CA LEU A 25 -8.47 19.67 -17.11
C LEU A 25 -7.42 19.73 -18.21
N GLY A 26 -7.44 20.74 -19.08
CA GLY A 26 -6.55 20.81 -20.26
C GLY A 26 -6.79 19.65 -21.24
N MET A 27 -8.04 19.22 -21.37
CA MET A 27 -8.47 18.12 -22.25
C MET A 27 -9.46 18.62 -23.29
N SER A 28 -9.59 17.91 -24.42
CA SER A 28 -10.59 18.28 -25.42
C SER A 28 -12.00 18.02 -24.90
N LEU A 29 -12.97 18.85 -25.29
CA LEU A 29 -14.39 18.63 -25.00
C LEU A 29 -14.86 17.26 -25.52
N SER A 30 -14.35 16.83 -26.69
CA SER A 30 -14.65 15.50 -27.24
C SER A 30 -14.19 14.38 -26.30
N THR A 31 -13.02 14.51 -25.68
CA THR A 31 -12.52 13.53 -24.71
C THR A 31 -13.41 13.45 -23.48
N ILE A 32 -13.81 14.59 -22.90
CA ILE A 32 -14.72 14.60 -21.74
C ILE A 32 -16.07 13.98 -22.09
N LYS A 33 -16.63 14.28 -23.26
CA LYS A 33 -17.87 13.66 -23.74
C LYS A 33 -17.74 12.14 -23.83
N LYS A 34 -16.69 11.62 -24.47
CA LYS A 34 -16.45 10.17 -24.61
C LYS A 34 -16.29 9.46 -23.26
N ILE A 35 -15.70 10.13 -22.27
CA ILE A 35 -15.60 9.60 -20.92
C ILE A 35 -16.98 9.55 -20.26
N GLU A 36 -17.72 10.65 -20.25
CA GLU A 36 -19.05 10.73 -19.61
C GLU A 36 -20.14 9.91 -20.31
N THR A 37 -19.95 9.54 -21.59
CA THR A 37 -20.84 8.61 -22.32
C THR A 37 -20.44 7.14 -22.14
N GLY A 38 -19.34 6.85 -21.46
CA GLY A 38 -18.85 5.47 -21.24
C GLY A 38 -18.13 4.84 -22.45
N GLU A 39 -17.89 5.61 -23.52
CA GLU A 39 -17.02 5.15 -24.63
C GLU A 39 -15.58 4.92 -24.16
N THR A 40 -15.09 5.76 -23.24
CA THR A 40 -13.83 5.54 -22.54
C THR A 40 -14.11 4.89 -21.19
N ARG A 41 -13.60 3.68 -20.98
CA ARG A 41 -13.84 2.88 -19.76
C ARG A 41 -12.68 2.85 -18.79
N GLU A 42 -11.48 3.23 -19.23
CA GLU A 42 -10.26 3.15 -18.44
C GLU A 42 -9.78 4.52 -17.95
N LEU A 43 -9.41 4.59 -16.67
CA LEU A 43 -8.83 5.77 -16.06
C LEU A 43 -7.37 5.91 -16.52
N SER A 44 -7.14 6.71 -17.56
CA SER A 44 -5.78 6.94 -18.07
C SER A 44 -4.91 7.75 -17.10
N ASN A 45 -3.59 7.52 -17.13
CA ASN A 45 -2.62 8.31 -16.35
C ASN A 45 -2.69 9.82 -16.67
N LYS A 46 -3.02 10.18 -17.92
CA LYS A 46 -3.17 11.59 -18.32
C LYS A 46 -4.37 12.23 -17.61
N LEU A 47 -5.52 11.55 -17.61
CA LEU A 47 -6.72 12.01 -16.92
C LEU A 47 -6.49 12.07 -15.40
N LEU A 48 -5.85 11.04 -14.83
CA LEU A 48 -5.55 11.01 -13.40
C LEU A 48 -4.67 12.18 -12.95
N LYS A 49 -3.63 12.52 -13.74
CA LYS A 49 -2.78 13.69 -13.46
C LYS A 49 -3.54 15.00 -13.59
N ALA A 50 -4.38 15.15 -14.62
CA ALA A 50 -5.21 16.35 -14.79
C ALA A 50 -6.17 16.54 -13.61
N LEU A 51 -6.81 15.46 -13.15
CA LEU A 51 -7.65 15.48 -11.95
C LEU A 51 -6.86 15.81 -10.69
N GLY A 52 -5.62 15.29 -10.56
CA GLY A 52 -4.74 15.60 -9.44
C GLY A 52 -4.47 17.10 -9.31
N THR A 53 -4.14 17.75 -10.43
CA THR A 53 -3.95 19.21 -10.47
C THR A 53 -5.26 19.96 -10.18
N PHE A 54 -6.37 19.54 -10.78
CA PHE A 54 -7.67 20.21 -10.64
C PHE A 54 -8.23 20.13 -9.21
N LEU A 55 -8.13 18.97 -8.58
CA LEU A 55 -8.63 18.71 -7.23
C LEU A 55 -7.62 19.05 -6.13
N ASN A 56 -6.40 19.50 -6.51
CA ASN A 56 -5.27 19.69 -5.60
C ASN A 56 -5.05 18.47 -4.68
N LYS A 57 -4.95 17.29 -5.29
CA LYS A 57 -4.95 16.01 -4.59
C LYS A 57 -3.94 15.03 -5.19
N PRO A 58 -3.28 14.19 -4.39
CA PRO A 58 -2.41 13.16 -4.92
C PRO A 58 -3.14 12.22 -5.89
N THR A 59 -2.47 11.90 -7.00
CA THR A 59 -3.06 11.02 -8.03
C THR A 59 -3.42 9.64 -7.46
N ALA A 60 -2.61 9.12 -6.53
CA ALA A 60 -2.91 7.84 -5.87
C ALA A 60 -4.16 7.92 -4.98
N ALA A 61 -4.46 9.05 -4.34
CA ALA A 61 -5.67 9.21 -3.55
C ALA A 61 -6.92 9.20 -4.44
N ILE A 62 -6.89 9.91 -5.57
CA ILE A 62 -7.96 9.91 -6.59
C ILE A 62 -8.14 8.49 -7.14
N PHE A 63 -7.04 7.82 -7.49
CA PHE A 63 -7.07 6.45 -7.99
C PHE A 63 -7.68 5.49 -6.95
N ALA A 64 -7.30 5.66 -5.68
CA ALA A 64 -7.87 4.86 -4.59
C ALA A 64 -9.38 5.09 -4.41
N GLU A 65 -9.88 6.31 -4.62
CA GLU A 65 -11.31 6.62 -4.47
C GLU A 65 -12.15 6.01 -5.58
N TYR A 66 -11.59 6.03 -6.79
CA TYR A 66 -12.23 5.41 -7.94
C TYR A 66 -12.25 3.88 -7.84
N PHE A 67 -11.12 3.25 -7.46
CA PHE A 67 -10.99 1.79 -7.43
C PHE A 67 -11.45 1.13 -6.13
N PHE A 68 -11.48 1.86 -5.01
CA PHE A 68 -11.86 1.36 -3.68
C PHE A 68 -12.86 2.31 -2.98
N PRO A 69 -14.09 2.45 -3.49
CA PRO A 69 -15.09 3.35 -2.92
C PRO A 69 -15.56 2.88 -1.53
N TYR A 70 -15.71 3.84 -0.60
CA TYR A 70 -16.11 3.59 0.79
C TYR A 70 -17.45 2.89 0.95
N GLU A 71 -18.42 3.24 0.11
CA GLU A 71 -19.83 2.82 0.20
C GLU A 71 -20.03 1.31 0.04
N GLU A 72 -19.07 0.62 -0.57
CA GLU A 72 -19.07 -0.84 -0.74
C GLU A 72 -18.44 -1.58 0.47
N ILE A 73 -17.64 -0.89 1.30
CA ILE A 73 -16.75 -1.52 2.29
C ILE A 73 -17.19 -1.23 3.74
N VAL A 74 -17.77 -0.06 4.01
CA VAL A 74 -18.21 0.38 5.35
C VAL A 74 -19.50 -0.33 5.82
N LYS A 75 -20.15 -1.13 4.96
CA LYS A 75 -21.39 -1.86 5.32
C LYS A 75 -21.16 -3.08 6.23
N GLU A 76 -19.92 -3.50 6.44
CA GLU A 76 -19.56 -4.49 7.46
C GLU A 76 -18.87 -3.78 8.64
N ASP A 77 -19.58 -3.64 9.76
CA ASP A 77 -19.11 -2.98 10.99
C ASP A 77 -17.67 -3.38 11.42
N SER A 78 -16.96 -2.43 12.05
CA SER A 78 -15.71 -2.54 12.86
C SER A 78 -14.34 -2.23 12.23
N TYR A 79 -14.25 -1.68 11.02
CA TYR A 79 -12.96 -1.22 10.49
C TYR A 79 -12.60 0.19 10.99
N ASP A 80 -11.35 0.34 11.43
CA ASP A 80 -10.73 1.66 11.60
C ASP A 80 -10.62 2.32 10.21
N LEU A 81 -11.36 3.43 10.03
CA LEU A 81 -11.45 4.14 8.76
C LEU A 81 -10.09 4.68 8.32
N ASP A 82 -9.22 5.05 9.25
CA ASP A 82 -7.89 5.57 8.94
C ASP A 82 -6.98 4.44 8.44
N ASP A 83 -7.07 3.25 9.03
CA ASP A 83 -6.33 2.07 8.56
C ASP A 83 -6.82 1.61 7.17
N PHE A 84 -8.13 1.70 6.92
CA PHE A 84 -8.68 1.42 5.60
C PHE A 84 -8.23 2.46 4.55
N GLU A 85 -8.27 3.74 4.91
CA GLU A 85 -7.81 4.86 4.07
C GLU A 85 -6.33 4.72 3.72
N PHE A 86 -5.50 4.44 4.73
CA PHE A 86 -4.09 4.15 4.58
C PHE A 86 -3.88 3.01 3.58
N ALA A 87 -4.59 1.91 3.78
CA ALA A 87 -4.45 0.70 2.98
C ALA A 87 -4.77 0.93 1.50
N ARG A 88 -5.93 1.53 1.20
CA ARG A 88 -6.35 1.76 -0.19
C ARG A 88 -5.43 2.74 -0.91
N ARG A 89 -4.91 3.76 -0.21
CA ARG A 89 -3.97 4.75 -0.79
C ARG A 89 -2.59 4.15 -1.04
N LEU A 90 -2.06 3.36 -0.09
CA LEU A 90 -0.81 2.62 -0.27
C LEU A 90 -0.91 1.69 -1.49
N PHE A 91 -2.02 0.98 -1.59
CA PHE A 91 -2.25 0.08 -2.71
C PHE A 91 -2.30 0.80 -4.07
N ALA A 92 -3.04 1.91 -4.13
CA ALA A 92 -3.08 2.76 -5.31
C ALA A 92 -1.69 3.28 -5.71
N LYS A 93 -0.87 3.69 -4.73
CA LYS A 93 0.51 4.12 -4.98
C LYS A 93 1.35 3.00 -5.59
N LEU A 94 1.30 1.80 -5.03
CA LEU A 94 2.06 0.65 -5.54
C LEU A 94 1.65 0.26 -6.97
N LEU A 95 0.35 0.31 -7.27
CA LEU A 95 -0.15 0.08 -8.63
C LEU A 95 0.39 1.10 -9.64
N LEU A 96 0.38 2.39 -9.28
CA LEU A 96 0.91 3.47 -10.10
C LEU A 96 2.44 3.35 -10.28
N ASP A 97 3.14 2.83 -9.29
CA ASP A 97 4.59 2.55 -9.34
C ASP A 97 4.94 1.29 -10.18
N GLY A 98 3.94 0.63 -10.78
CA GLY A 98 4.15 -0.49 -11.70
C GLY A 98 4.15 -1.86 -11.03
N HIS A 99 3.59 -1.97 -9.83
CA HIS A 99 3.21 -3.27 -9.28
C HIS A 99 1.94 -3.77 -9.99
N GLY A 100 1.88 -5.07 -10.21
CA GLY A 100 0.67 -5.80 -10.57
C GLY A 100 0.12 -6.53 -9.35
N VAL A 101 -1.13 -6.95 -9.42
CA VAL A 101 -1.85 -7.56 -8.29
C VAL A 101 -2.16 -8.99 -8.66
N THR A 102 -1.74 -9.94 -7.84
CA THR A 102 -2.06 -11.35 -8.04
C THR A 102 -3.35 -11.70 -7.31
N SER A 103 -3.47 -11.27 -6.06
CA SER A 103 -4.67 -11.50 -5.26
C SER A 103 -4.81 -10.42 -4.18
N PHE A 104 -6.05 -10.04 -3.89
CA PHE A 104 -6.37 -9.34 -2.65
C PHE A 104 -6.67 -10.40 -1.60
N LEU A 105 -5.78 -10.57 -0.62
CA LEU A 105 -6.10 -11.39 0.55
C LEU A 105 -6.85 -10.54 1.57
N LEU A 106 -8.09 -10.16 1.25
CA LEU A 106 -9.12 -9.87 2.26
C LEU A 106 -9.76 -11.18 2.77
N ASN A 107 -9.03 -12.29 2.63
CA ASN A 107 -9.60 -13.62 2.68
C ASN A 107 -9.66 -14.12 4.13
N LYS A 108 -10.82 -13.92 4.78
CA LYS A 108 -11.19 -14.52 6.07
C LYS A 108 -10.93 -16.05 6.10
N ASP A 109 -10.96 -16.73 4.96
CA ASP A 109 -10.93 -18.20 4.89
C ASP A 109 -9.53 -18.81 4.70
N LYS A 110 -8.53 -18.06 4.22
CA LYS A 110 -7.14 -18.57 4.11
C LYS A 110 -6.35 -18.48 5.41
N PHE A 111 -6.82 -17.69 6.37
CA PHE A 111 -6.19 -17.53 7.67
C PHE A 111 -7.08 -18.09 8.78
N LYS A 112 -7.31 -19.41 8.76
CA LYS A 112 -7.59 -20.13 9.99
C LYS A 112 -6.44 -19.83 10.97
N GLU A 113 -6.78 -19.48 12.20
CA GLU A 113 -5.83 -19.17 13.28
C GLU A 113 -4.56 -20.03 13.19
N TYR A 114 -3.44 -19.40 12.83
CA TYR A 114 -2.14 -20.05 12.90
C TYR A 114 -1.43 -19.50 14.12
N ASN A 115 -1.36 -20.31 15.19
CA ASN A 115 -0.73 -19.97 16.47
C ASN A 115 -1.30 -18.70 17.15
N GLY A 116 -2.62 -18.52 17.17
CA GLY A 116 -3.26 -17.42 17.91
C GLY A 116 -3.10 -16.02 17.29
N PHE A 117 -2.45 -15.89 16.12
CA PHE A 117 -2.44 -14.65 15.36
C PHE A 117 -3.73 -14.53 14.54
N ARG A 118 -4.61 -13.59 14.92
CA ARG A 118 -5.74 -13.17 14.08
C ARG A 118 -5.20 -12.37 12.90
N TYR A 119 -5.16 -13.00 11.74
CA TYR A 119 -4.91 -12.30 10.48
C TYR A 119 -6.11 -11.42 10.06
N ALA A 120 -7.29 -11.55 10.66
CA ALA A 120 -8.57 -10.95 10.26
C ALA A 120 -8.69 -9.41 10.15
N SER A 121 -7.61 -8.64 10.28
CA SER A 121 -7.54 -7.21 9.95
C SER A 121 -6.37 -6.86 9.02
N CYS A 122 -5.87 -7.85 8.26
CA CYS A 122 -4.65 -7.72 7.48
C CYS A 122 -4.90 -7.04 6.15
N LEU A 123 -4.31 -5.86 5.97
CA LEU A 123 -3.78 -5.54 4.67
C LEU A 123 -2.57 -6.45 4.43
N MET A 124 -2.83 -7.65 3.90
CA MET A 124 -1.82 -8.44 3.21
C MET A 124 -2.19 -8.51 1.74
N ILE A 125 -1.39 -7.85 0.93
CA ILE A 125 -1.62 -7.77 -0.51
C ILE A 125 -0.56 -8.62 -1.18
N GLU A 126 -0.98 -9.60 -1.98
CA GLU A 126 -0.08 -10.33 -2.86
C GLU A 126 0.04 -9.58 -4.19
N MET A 127 1.20 -8.95 -4.36
CA MET A 127 1.55 -8.24 -5.57
C MET A 127 2.66 -8.95 -6.32
N TYR A 128 2.85 -8.58 -7.58
CA TYR A 128 4.04 -8.89 -8.34
C TYR A 128 4.61 -7.64 -8.96
N LEU A 129 5.89 -7.66 -9.33
CA LEU A 129 6.48 -6.57 -10.09
C LEU A 129 6.15 -6.78 -11.58
N LYS A 130 5.51 -5.83 -12.27
CA LYS A 130 5.20 -6.00 -13.71
C LYS A 130 6.44 -6.28 -14.55
N LYS A 131 7.58 -5.70 -14.16
CA LYS A 131 8.90 -5.93 -14.79
C LYS A 131 9.58 -7.25 -14.39
N ALA A 132 9.11 -7.91 -13.33
CA ALA A 132 9.62 -9.21 -12.84
C ALA A 132 8.46 -10.03 -12.22
N PRO A 133 7.55 -10.57 -13.04
CA PRO A 133 6.26 -11.12 -12.57
C PRO A 133 6.37 -12.33 -11.64
N THR A 134 7.51 -13.01 -11.66
CA THR A 134 7.82 -14.15 -10.78
C THR A 134 8.21 -13.73 -9.36
N THR A 135 8.43 -12.43 -9.13
CA THR A 135 8.73 -11.90 -7.80
C THR A 135 7.43 -11.52 -7.12
N ASN A 136 6.97 -12.30 -6.15
CA ASN A 136 5.84 -11.90 -5.34
C ASN A 136 6.27 -10.97 -4.18
N VAL A 137 5.41 -10.03 -3.87
CA VAL A 137 5.60 -9.03 -2.83
C VAL A 137 4.38 -9.09 -1.93
N ILE A 138 4.62 -9.36 -0.66
CA ILE A 138 3.63 -9.29 0.39
C ILE A 138 3.78 -7.93 1.06
N VAL A 139 2.71 -7.15 1.10
CA VAL A 139 2.69 -5.85 1.79
C VAL A 139 1.95 -6.03 3.10
N ALA A 140 2.50 -5.57 4.22
CA ALA A 140 1.91 -5.68 5.56
C ALA A 140 1.91 -4.33 6.28
N ARG A 141 0.86 -4.05 7.06
CA ARG A 141 0.77 -2.85 7.91
C ARG A 141 1.70 -2.97 9.12
N GLY A 142 2.53 -1.94 9.36
CA GLY A 142 3.52 -1.90 10.44
C GLY A 142 2.90 -1.97 11.84
N SER A 143 1.81 -1.23 12.08
CA SER A 143 1.07 -1.20 13.35
C SER A 143 0.69 -2.58 13.89
N ARG A 144 0.51 -3.57 13.01
CA ARG A 144 0.15 -4.97 13.37
C ARG A 144 1.20 -5.68 14.19
N TYR A 145 2.46 -5.32 14.03
CA TYR A 145 3.57 -5.89 14.79
C TYR A 145 3.78 -5.18 16.13
N LEU A 146 3.09 -4.05 16.34
CA LEU A 146 3.19 -3.24 17.53
C LEU A 146 2.14 -3.68 18.56
N ARG A 147 2.47 -3.51 19.82
CA ARG A 147 1.56 -3.69 20.96
C ARG A 147 1.77 -2.52 21.91
N ASP A 148 0.75 -2.14 22.65
CA ASP A 148 0.80 -0.94 23.49
C ASP A 148 1.75 -1.09 24.68
N GLU A 149 2.00 -2.33 25.12
CA GLU A 149 2.96 -2.66 26.16
C GLU A 149 4.43 -2.61 25.71
N LEU A 150 4.71 -2.52 24.40
CA LEU A 150 6.07 -2.51 23.86
C LEU A 150 6.61 -1.09 23.72
N SER A 151 7.90 -0.90 24.00
CA SER A 151 8.59 0.37 23.83
C SER A 151 9.64 0.33 22.71
N TYR A 152 9.67 1.35 21.86
CA TYR A 152 10.72 1.51 20.84
C TYR A 152 12.08 1.91 21.42
N ASP A 153 12.12 2.37 22.67
CA ASP A 153 13.35 2.70 23.41
C ASP A 153 13.95 1.47 24.12
N ASN A 154 13.22 0.35 24.17
CA ASN A 154 13.68 -0.90 24.78
C ASN A 154 14.18 -1.86 23.68
N GLU A 155 15.47 -2.23 23.76
CA GLU A 155 16.10 -3.11 22.77
C GLU A 155 15.46 -4.50 22.69
N GLU A 156 15.03 -5.08 23.82
CA GLU A 156 14.36 -6.39 23.85
C GLU A 156 12.99 -6.34 23.16
N ASP A 157 12.25 -5.25 23.34
CA ASP A 157 10.96 -5.04 22.67
C ASP A 157 11.13 -4.83 21.17
N VAL A 158 12.14 -4.07 20.74
CA VAL A 158 12.51 -3.91 19.33
C VAL A 158 12.89 -5.25 18.71
N GLU A 159 13.67 -6.07 19.42
CA GLU A 159 14.00 -7.42 19.00
C GLU A 159 12.76 -8.32 18.90
N ARG A 160 11.81 -8.19 19.84
CA ARG A 160 10.54 -8.92 19.81
C ARG A 160 9.69 -8.55 18.58
N VAL A 161 9.53 -7.26 18.29
CA VAL A 161 8.81 -6.78 17.08
C VAL A 161 9.49 -7.30 15.81
N ARG A 162 10.82 -7.22 15.74
CA ARG A 162 11.60 -7.77 14.62
C ARG A 162 11.39 -9.27 14.46
N ASN A 163 11.42 -10.03 15.54
CA ASN A 163 11.21 -11.47 15.50
C ASN A 163 9.78 -11.83 15.06
N ASN A 164 8.78 -11.04 15.44
CA ASN A 164 7.42 -11.20 14.93
C ASN A 164 7.32 -10.97 13.41
N ILE A 165 8.04 -9.97 12.88
CA ILE A 165 8.14 -9.74 11.43
C ILE A 165 8.77 -10.94 10.73
N ILE A 166 9.90 -11.45 11.25
CA ILE A 166 10.56 -12.64 10.70
C ILE A 166 9.66 -13.86 10.76
N PHE A 167 8.96 -14.06 11.88
CA PHE A 167 8.03 -15.16 12.07
C PHE A 167 6.91 -15.11 11.03
N SER A 168 6.39 -13.93 10.69
CA SER A 168 5.37 -13.79 9.64
C SER A 168 5.83 -14.25 8.26
N VAL A 169 7.14 -14.19 7.97
CA VAL A 169 7.73 -14.76 6.75
C VAL A 169 7.80 -16.28 6.83
N VAL A 170 8.25 -16.82 7.96
CA VAL A 170 8.45 -18.27 8.14
C VAL A 170 7.12 -19.02 8.20
N SER A 171 6.09 -18.40 8.76
CA SER A 171 4.75 -18.96 8.87
C SER A 171 3.89 -18.76 7.63
N TYR A 172 4.36 -18.02 6.63
CA TYR A 172 3.59 -17.82 5.39
C TYR A 172 3.52 -19.14 4.61
N PRO A 173 2.31 -19.59 4.20
CA PRO A 173 2.14 -20.92 3.61
C PRO A 173 2.78 -21.05 2.23
N ASP A 174 2.86 -19.96 1.48
CA ASP A 174 3.37 -19.93 0.12
C ASP A 174 4.79 -19.35 0.05
N ARG A 175 5.46 -19.50 -1.10
CA ARG A 175 6.77 -18.88 -1.31
C ARG A 175 6.64 -17.37 -1.21
N MET A 176 7.40 -16.71 -0.34
CA MET A 176 7.48 -15.25 -0.27
C MET A 176 8.84 -14.75 -0.77
N ASN A 177 8.90 -13.94 -1.83
CA ASN A 177 10.15 -13.33 -2.29
C ASN A 177 10.46 -12.03 -1.55
N ARG A 178 9.45 -11.20 -1.29
CA ARG A 178 9.60 -9.94 -0.58
C ARG A 178 8.46 -9.72 0.41
N LEU A 179 8.81 -9.20 1.59
CA LEU A 179 7.88 -8.62 2.56
C LEU A 179 8.16 -7.12 2.63
N LEU A 180 7.14 -6.29 2.45
CA LEU A 180 7.18 -4.85 2.66
C LEU A 180 6.28 -4.50 3.84
N VAL A 181 6.89 -4.21 5.00
CA VAL A 181 6.20 -3.74 6.20
C VAL A 181 6.11 -2.22 6.15
N VAL A 182 4.92 -1.64 6.15
CA VAL A 182 4.71 -0.21 5.93
C VAL A 182 4.11 0.46 7.16
N PHE A 183 4.87 1.38 7.73
CA PHE A 183 4.51 2.23 8.84
C PHE A 183 3.90 3.55 8.35
N ASP A 184 3.03 4.14 9.16
CA ASP A 184 2.40 5.42 8.88
C ASP A 184 3.33 6.58 9.24
N ALA A 185 3.73 7.35 8.23
CA ALA A 185 4.60 8.52 8.41
C ALA A 185 3.91 9.66 9.17
N THR A 186 2.57 9.68 9.21
CA THR A 186 1.79 10.68 9.94
C THR A 186 1.60 10.33 11.42
N SER A 187 2.00 9.13 11.83
CA SER A 187 1.94 8.65 13.21
C SER A 187 3.33 8.70 13.85
N GLU A 188 3.51 9.61 14.82
CA GLU A 188 4.78 9.78 15.54
C GLU A 188 5.26 8.46 16.16
N LYS A 189 4.35 7.70 16.79
CA LYS A 189 4.65 6.38 17.37
C LYS A 189 5.22 5.43 16.32
N GLU A 190 4.60 5.35 15.15
CA GLU A 190 5.07 4.46 14.09
C GLU A 190 6.37 4.90 13.44
N VAL A 191 6.60 6.21 13.32
CA VAL A 191 7.88 6.77 12.89
C VAL A 191 9.02 6.36 13.85
N GLN A 192 8.79 6.43 15.17
CA GLN A 192 9.77 5.97 16.15
C GLN A 192 10.07 4.47 16.02
N TRP A 193 9.02 3.65 15.86
CA TRP A 193 9.17 2.21 15.61
C TRP A 193 9.93 1.91 14.32
N TYR A 194 9.63 2.62 13.23
CA TYR A 194 10.37 2.50 11.98
C TYR A 194 11.87 2.81 12.19
N ASN A 195 12.19 3.89 12.91
CA ASN A 195 13.57 4.29 13.18
C ASN A 195 14.31 3.26 14.04
N ALA A 196 13.67 2.71 15.07
CA ALA A 196 14.23 1.66 15.91
C ALA A 196 14.51 0.38 15.10
N LEU A 197 13.57 -0.03 14.24
CA LEU A 197 13.70 -1.23 13.41
C LEU A 197 14.72 -1.07 12.27
N LYS A 198 14.88 0.14 11.73
CA LYS A 198 15.84 0.45 10.65
C LYS A 198 17.27 0.04 10.99
N ASN A 199 17.65 0.07 12.27
CA ASN A 199 19.00 -0.28 12.70
C ASN A 199 19.21 -1.78 12.93
N SER A 200 18.15 -2.59 12.86
CA SER A 200 18.23 -4.03 13.06
C SER A 200 18.76 -4.76 11.82
N LYS A 201 19.64 -5.75 12.06
CA LYS A 201 20.18 -6.62 10.99
C LYS A 201 19.55 -8.01 11.06
N VAL A 202 18.98 -8.47 9.95
CA VAL A 202 18.47 -9.85 9.81
C VAL A 202 19.34 -10.63 8.83
N PHE A 203 19.81 -11.81 9.24
CA PHE A 203 20.72 -12.64 8.47
C PHE A 203 20.03 -13.92 7.95
N ASN A 204 20.52 -14.44 6.82
CA ASN A 204 20.22 -15.78 6.29
C ASN A 204 18.76 -16.11 5.91
N LEU A 205 17.91 -15.11 5.66
CA LEU A 205 16.59 -15.33 5.06
C LEU A 205 16.67 -15.32 3.53
N LYS A 206 15.93 -16.24 2.89
CA LYS A 206 15.73 -16.27 1.43
C LYS A 206 14.79 -15.16 0.95
N THR A 207 13.96 -14.63 1.85
CA THR A 207 13.00 -13.55 1.63
C THR A 207 13.64 -12.19 1.94
N TYR A 208 13.39 -11.20 1.10
CA TYR A 208 13.83 -9.83 1.37
C TYR A 208 12.77 -9.07 2.15
N ILE A 209 13.12 -8.58 3.34
CA ILE A 209 12.23 -7.78 4.18
C ILE A 209 12.61 -6.30 4.06
N TYR A 210 11.61 -5.46 3.82
CA TYR A 210 11.71 -4.01 3.75
C TYR A 210 10.78 -3.41 4.81
N VAL A 211 11.25 -2.35 5.47
CA VAL A 211 10.40 -1.43 6.24
C VAL A 211 10.28 -0.14 5.49
N GLY A 212 9.06 0.39 5.37
CA GLY A 212 8.80 1.66 4.70
C GLY A 212 8.01 2.61 5.59
N LEU A 213 8.20 3.90 5.36
CA LEU A 213 7.30 4.95 5.83
C LEU A 213 6.46 5.42 4.65
N PHE A 214 5.15 5.44 4.84
CA PHE A 214 4.19 5.93 3.87
C PHE A 214 3.38 7.05 4.50
N ASP A 215 3.43 8.22 3.88
CA ASP A 215 2.51 9.30 4.20
C ASP A 215 1.25 9.10 3.36
N TRP A 216 0.18 8.61 4.01
CA TRP A 216 -1.09 8.38 3.33
C TRP A 216 -1.80 9.67 2.93
N LYS A 217 -1.47 10.83 3.53
CA LYS A 217 -2.07 12.13 3.15
C LYS A 217 -1.51 12.61 1.82
N THR A 218 -0.21 12.50 1.62
CA THR A 218 0.47 12.87 0.36
C THR A 218 0.58 11.72 -0.64
N CYS A 219 0.34 10.49 -0.20
CA CYS A 219 0.52 9.24 -0.92
C CYS A 219 1.96 8.98 -1.39
N GLU A 220 2.95 9.45 -0.63
CA GLU A 220 4.36 9.24 -0.94
C GLU A 220 5.02 8.24 0.00
N MET A 221 5.90 7.43 -0.57
CA MET A 221 6.81 6.57 0.21
C MET A 221 8.02 7.41 0.60
N GLU A 222 8.00 7.99 1.80
CA GLU A 222 9.07 8.89 2.27
C GLU A 222 10.42 8.18 2.35
N SER A 223 10.41 6.92 2.77
CA SER A 223 11.61 6.10 2.86
C SER A 223 11.29 4.62 2.83
N SER A 224 12.25 3.83 2.37
CA SER A 224 12.24 2.38 2.59
C SER A 224 13.65 1.88 2.90
N TYR A 225 13.75 1.03 3.90
CA TYR A 225 15.00 0.43 4.32
C TYR A 225 14.89 -1.09 4.26
N ARG A 226 15.95 -1.72 3.74
CA ARG A 226 16.02 -3.17 3.66
C ARG A 226 16.68 -3.70 4.92
N PHE A 227 16.01 -4.61 5.64
CA PHE A 227 16.52 -5.27 6.86
C PHE A 227 17.84 -6.07 6.67
N PHE A 228 18.37 -6.18 5.45
CA PHE A 228 19.35 -7.19 5.08
C PHE A 228 20.70 -6.61 4.65
N GLU A 229 21.77 -7.14 5.25
CA GLU A 229 23.11 -7.18 4.67
C GLU A 229 23.48 -8.61 4.30
N ARG A 230 23.93 -8.83 3.06
CA ARG A 230 24.52 -10.13 2.67
C ARG A 230 25.86 -10.20 3.38
N ARG A 231 26.11 -11.23 4.21
CA ARG A 231 27.50 -11.61 4.49
C ARG A 231 28.11 -11.96 3.14
N ILE A 232 28.96 -11.09 2.59
CA ILE A 232 29.92 -11.48 1.57
C ILE A 232 30.77 -12.52 2.30
N GLY A 233 30.60 -13.80 1.96
CA GLY A 233 31.39 -14.85 2.55
C GLY A 233 32.86 -14.47 2.36
N LYS A 234 33.58 -14.22 3.47
CA LYS A 234 35.02 -14.35 3.44
C LYS A 234 35.25 -15.77 2.95
N LYS A 235 35.78 -15.93 1.74
CA LYS A 235 36.34 -17.20 1.30
C LYS A 235 37.34 -17.58 2.39
N TYR A 236 37.00 -18.58 3.19
CA TYR A 236 38.00 -19.26 3.97
C TYR A 236 38.97 -19.83 2.93
N LYS A 237 40.15 -19.21 2.81
CA LYS A 237 41.30 -19.90 2.24
C LYS A 237 41.59 -21.00 3.24
N THR A 238 41.19 -22.21 2.92
CA THR A 238 41.78 -23.41 3.49
C THR A 238 43.29 -23.28 3.29
N GLN A 239 44.02 -23.16 4.40
CA GLN A 239 45.44 -23.50 4.47
C GLN A 239 45.54 -25.00 4.73
#